data_AF-A0A950FHN7-F1
#
_entry.id   AF-A0A950FHN7-F1
#
_cell.length_a   1.000
_cell.length_b   1.000
_cell.length_c   1.000
_cell.angle_alpha   90.00
_cell.angle_beta   90.00
_cell.angle_gamma   90.00
#
_symmetry.space_group_name_H-M   'P 1'
#
loop_
_entity.id
_entity.type
_entity.pdbx_description
1 polymer ?
#
loop_
_entity_poly.entity_id
_entity_poly.type
_entity_poly.pdbx_seq_one_letter_code
_entity_poly.pdbx_strand_id
1 'polypeptide(L)' 'MASSTWRRCRCYLEYTETADSGNTVSRGFYPECGSPLFSRLSGMTDVVGVRAGSLDDPN' A
#
# COMPACT_ATOMS: atom_id res chain seq x y z
N MET A 1 -21.80 17.32 17.68
CA MET A 1 -21.78 17.88 16.31
C MET A 1 -20.65 17.21 15.54
N ALA A 2 -20.91 16.03 14.98
CA ALA A 2 -19.96 15.31 14.14
C ALA A 2 -20.27 15.67 12.69
N SER A 3 -19.54 16.65 12.15
CA SER A 3 -19.75 17.15 10.79
C SER A 3 -18.67 16.59 9.88
N SER A 4 -19.08 15.81 8.88
CA SER A 4 -18.59 15.85 7.49
C SER A 4 -17.10 16.18 7.33
N THR A 5 -16.23 15.28 6.90
CA THR A 5 -16.17 14.83 5.50
C THR A 5 -15.08 13.77 5.47
N TRP A 6 -15.40 12.52 5.15
CA TRP A 6 -14.37 11.51 4.86
C TRP A 6 -13.61 11.97 3.61
N ARG A 7 -12.53 12.74 3.81
CA ARG A 7 -11.63 13.12 2.73
C ARG A 7 -10.94 11.85 2.28
N ARG A 8 -11.27 11.40 1.08
CA ARG A 8 -10.58 10.30 0.40
C ARG A 8 -9.21 10.81 -0.05
N CYS A 9 -8.28 10.96 0.89
CA CYS A 9 -6.88 11.21 0.57
C CYS A 9 -6.24 9.86 0.24
N ARG A 10 -5.69 9.70 -0.97
CA ARG A 10 -4.63 8.70 -1.18
C ARG A 10 -3.42 9.15 -0.37
N CYS A 11 -3.34 8.76 0.90
CA CYS A 11 -2.20 9.07 1.78
C CYS A 11 -1.09 8.03 1.63
N TYR A 12 -0.79 7.57 0.42
CA TYR A 12 0.33 6.67 0.19
C TYR A 12 1.06 7.02 -1.11
N LEU A 13 2.38 6.87 -1.09
CA LEU A 13 3.24 6.91 -2.27
C LEU A 13 3.38 5.50 -2.82
N GLU A 14 3.44 5.37 -4.15
CA GLU A 14 3.61 4.07 -4.80
C GLU A 14 4.90 4.07 -5.62
N TYR A 15 5.69 3.02 -5.44
CA TYR A 15 6.92 2.77 -6.19
C TYR A 15 6.81 1.43 -6.90
N THR A 16 7.08 1.43 -8.20
CA THR A 16 6.77 0.32 -9.09
C THR A 16 8.01 -0.08 -9.86
N GLU A 17 8.41 -1.34 -9.70
CA GLU A 17 9.64 -1.90 -10.29
C GLU A 17 9.30 -3.09 -11.17
N THR A 18 9.95 -3.18 -12.33
CA THR A 18 9.83 -4.32 -13.24
C THR A 18 10.97 -5.30 -12.98
N ALA A 19 10.63 -6.54 -12.66
CA ALA A 19 11.59 -7.62 -12.49
C ALA A 19 12.04 -8.18 -13.85
N ASP A 20 13.16 -8.91 -13.87
CA ASP A 20 13.68 -9.57 -15.09
C ASP A 20 12.70 -10.59 -15.70
N SER A 21 11.74 -11.07 -14.90
CA SER A 21 10.64 -11.94 -15.36
C SER A 21 9.57 -11.22 -16.19
N GLY A 22 9.64 -9.89 -16.32
CA GLY A 22 8.61 -9.05 -16.93
C GLY A 22 7.44 -8.73 -15.99
N ASN A 23 7.38 -9.35 -14.80
CA ASN A 23 6.40 -8.98 -13.78
C ASN A 23 6.76 -7.66 -13.10
N THR A 24 5.74 -6.96 -12.64
CA THR A 24 5.86 -5.69 -11.93
C THR A 24 5.49 -5.86 -10.46
N VAL A 25 6.28 -5.24 -9.59
CA VAL A 25 6.04 -5.14 -8.16
C VAL A 25 5.77 -3.69 -7.79
N SER A 26 4.56 -3.40 -7.31
CA SER A 26 4.20 -2.07 -6.80
C SER A 26 4.17 -2.10 -5.26
N ARG A 27 4.84 -1.15 -4.63
CA ARG A 27 4.94 -1.03 -3.16
C ARG A 27 4.37 0.30 -2.71
N GLY A 28 3.45 0.26 -1.75
CA GLY A 28 2.85 1.44 -1.13
C GLY A 28 3.56 1.84 0.16
N PHE A 29 3.80 3.13 0.36
CA PHE A 29 4.48 3.68 1.53
C PHE A 29 3.70 4.85 2.14
N TYR A 30 3.81 5.01 3.46
CA TYR A 30 3.29 6.20 4.14
C TYR A 30 4.19 7.41 3.83
N PRO A 31 3.64 8.53 3.32
CA PRO A 31 4.44 9.64 2.80
C PRO A 31 5.22 10.40 3.87
N GLU A 32 4.77 10.38 5.12
CA GLU A 32 5.40 11.18 6.18
C GLU A 32 6.63 10.50 6.79
N CYS A 33 6.65 9.16 6.86
CA CYS A 33 7.73 8.41 7.53
C CYS A 33 8.39 7.33 6.64
N GLY A 34 7.86 7.06 5.44
CA GLY A 34 8.40 6.05 4.53
C GLY A 34 8.11 4.61 4.93
N SER A 35 7.25 4.37 5.94
CA SER A 35 6.92 3.01 6.36
C SER A 35 6.18 2.25 5.25
N PRO A 36 6.56 0.99 4.97
CA PRO A 36 5.94 0.21 3.91
C PRO A 36 4.57 -0.29 4.37
N LEU A 37 3.51 -0.05 3.59
CA LEU A 37 2.13 -0.38 3.93
C LEU A 37 1.66 -1.67 3.26
N PHE A 38 1.86 -1.79 1.93
CA PHE A 38 1.41 -2.94 1.16
C PHE A 38 2.27 -3.18 -0.09
N SER A 39 2.05 -4.31 -0.75
CA SER A 39 2.66 -4.67 -2.02
C SER A 39 1.65 -5.35 -2.95
N ARG A 40 1.75 -5.06 -4.25
CA ARG A 40 0.97 -5.69 -5.33
C ARG A 40 1.91 -6.31 -6.34
N LEU A 41 1.49 -7.44 -6.90
CA LEU A 41 2.24 -8.19 -7.89
C LEU A 41 1.39 -8.27 -9.16
N SER A 42 1.95 -7.94 -10.31
CA SER A 42 1.25 -8.07 -11.60
C SER A 42 0.83 -9.51 -11.90
N GLY A 43 1.57 -10.50 -11.36
CA GLY A 43 1.23 -11.92 -11.48
C GLY A 43 0.14 -12.40 -10.53
N MET A 44 -0.33 -11.56 -9.59
CA MET A 44 -1.35 -11.91 -8.59
C MET A 44 -2.29 -10.73 -8.32
N THR A 45 -3.07 -10.32 -9.32
CA THR A 45 -3.92 -9.12 -9.27
C THR A 45 -5.01 -9.18 -8.21
N ASP A 46 -5.46 -10.38 -7.84
CA ASP A 46 -6.53 -10.58 -6.84
C ASP A 46 -6.00 -10.56 -5.40
N VAL A 47 -4.68 -10.43 -5.20
CA VAL A 47 -4.05 -10.48 -3.89
C VAL A 47 -3.28 -9.19 -3.62
N VAL A 48 -3.46 -8.65 -2.41
CA VAL A 48 -2.65 -7.54 -1.90
C VAL A 48 -1.93 -8.00 -0.64
N GLY A 49 -0.61 -7.94 -0.66
CA GLY A 49 0.18 -8.21 0.54
C GLY A 49 0.20 -7.00 1.45
N VAL A 50 -0.45 -7.06 2.60
CA VAL A 50 -0.36 -6.02 3.64
C VAL A 50 0.87 -6.28 4.51
N ARG A 51 1.62 -5.23 4.87
CA ARG A 51 2.76 -5.36 5.77
C ARG A 51 2.25 -5.49 7.21
N ALA A 52 2.53 -6.64 7.82
CA ALA A 52 2.10 -6.93 9.19
C ALA A 52 2.57 -5.86 10.20
N GLY A 53 3.78 -5.32 10.02
CA GLY A 53 4.29 -4.23 10.87
C GLY A 53 3.56 -2.89 10.74
N SER A 54 2.64 -2.74 9.78
CA SER A 54 1.77 -1.57 9.66
C SER A 54 0.42 -1.75 10.33
N LEU A 55 0.14 -2.92 10.89
CA LEU A 55 -1.10 -3.20 11.59
C LEU A 55 -0.88 -3.04 13.10
N ASP A 56 -1.48 -2.00 13.67
CA ASP A 56 -1.33 -1.67 15.09
C ASP A 56 -2.25 -2.53 15.98
N ASP A 57 -3.44 -2.89 15.47
CA ASP A 57 -4.40 -3.77 16.15
C ASP A 57 -4.66 -5.04 15.32
N PRO A 58 -4.28 -6.23 15.81
CA PRO A 58 -4.42 -7.49 15.08
C PRO A 58 -5.76 -8.22 15.32
N ASN A 59 -6.78 -7.59 15.94
CA ASN A 59 -8.07 -8.22 16.28
C ASN A 59 -9.18 -7.92 15.26
#